data_AF-A0A2M8NEN0-F1
#
_entry.id   AF-A0A2M8NEN0-F1
#
_cell.length_a   1.000
_cell.length_b   1.000
_cell.length_c   1.000
_cell.angle_alpha   90.00
_cell.angle_beta   90.00
_cell.angle_gamma   90.00
#
_symmetry.space_group_name_H-M   'P 1'
#
loop_
_entity.id
_entity.type
_entity.pdbx_description
1 polymer ?
#
loop_
_entity_poly.entity_id
_entity_poly.type
_entity_poly.pdbx_seq_one_letter_code
_entity_poly.pdbx_strand_id
1 'polypeptide(L)'
;SALLAQEAAQAARLEEELRVARDIQRTLLPSRAPDLPGWDTAADWRSARMVGGDFFDYWYLPVPRPFDRNDDPSATDGFARQPLGFVIADVSDKGVPAALFMALARSLVRAAALD
;
A
#
# COMPACT_ATOMS: atom_id res chain seq x y z
N SER A 1 5.29 38.57 -21.02
CA SER A 1 5.38 38.10 -22.41
C SER A 1 4.38 36.96 -22.60
N ALA A 2 3.78 36.79 -23.79
CA ALA A 2 2.79 35.74 -24.05
C ALA A 2 3.33 34.32 -23.83
N LEU A 3 4.63 34.10 -24.07
CA LEU A 3 5.32 32.83 -23.83
C LEU A 3 5.26 32.40 -22.36
N LEU A 4 5.54 33.31 -21.41
CA LEU A 4 5.49 33.01 -19.98
C LEU A 4 4.07 32.63 -19.52
N ALA A 5 3.05 33.26 -20.11
CA ALA A 5 1.65 32.92 -19.80
C ALA A 5 1.28 31.53 -20.33
N GLN A 6 1.79 31.15 -21.50
CA GLN A 6 1.58 29.82 -22.08
C GLN A 6 2.29 28.72 -21.28
N GLU A 7 3.55 28.95 -20.90
CA GLU A 7 4.31 28.02 -20.04
C GLU A 7 3.63 27.82 -18.68
N ALA A 8 3.17 28.90 -18.05
CA ALA A 8 2.44 28.83 -16.79
C ALA A 8 1.12 28.05 -16.92
N ALA A 9 0.36 28.27 -18.00
CA ALA A 9 -0.88 27.54 -18.25
C ALA A 9 -0.64 26.04 -18.49
N GLN A 10 0.46 25.68 -19.16
CA GLN A 10 0.82 24.29 -19.40
C GLN A 10 1.31 23.59 -18.13
N ALA A 11 2.11 24.27 -17.31
CA ALA A 11 2.52 23.77 -16.00
C ALA A 11 1.31 23.53 -15.08
N ALA A 12 0.37 24.47 -15.03
CA ALA A 12 -0.84 24.34 -14.22
C ALA A 12 -1.72 23.15 -14.65
N ARG A 13 -1.83 22.88 -15.96
CA ARG A 13 -2.53 21.68 -16.46
C ARG A 13 -1.86 20.38 -16.02
N LEU A 14 -0.54 20.30 -16.19
CA LEU A 14 0.21 19.11 -15.77
C LEU A 14 0.12 18.88 -14.26
N GLU A 15 0.12 19.96 -13.48
CA GLU A 15 -0.05 19.89 -12.03
C GLU A 15 -1.42 19.33 -11.64
N GLU A 16 -2.50 19.73 -12.32
CA GLU A 16 -3.83 19.17 -12.09
C GLU A 16 -3.93 17.69 -12.49
N GLU A 17 -3.33 17.29 -13.62
CA GLU A 17 -3.28 15.87 -14.03
C GLU A 17 -2.54 15.01 -13.00
N LEU A 18 -1.41 15.51 -12.49
CA LEU A 18 -0.65 14.83 -11.44
C LEU A 18 -1.42 14.77 -10.12
N ARG A 19 -2.30 15.74 -9.84
CA ARG A 19 -3.15 15.75 -8.65
C ARG A 19 -4.16 14.61 -8.71
N VAL A 20 -4.84 14.48 -9.84
CA VAL A 20 -5.77 13.38 -10.08
C VAL A 20 -5.05 12.03 -9.97
N ALA A 21 -3.85 11.91 -10.54
CA ALA A 21 -3.05 10.70 -10.43
C ALA A 21 -2.68 10.35 -8.98
N ARG A 22 -2.37 11.36 -8.15
CA ARG A 22 -2.12 11.19 -6.70
C ARG A 22 -3.35 10.67 -5.98
N ASP A 23 -4.51 11.24 -6.27
CA ASP A 23 -5.76 10.84 -5.62
C ASP A 23 -6.09 9.38 -5.97
N ILE A 24 -5.93 8.98 -7.23
CA ILE A 24 -6.04 7.59 -7.67
C ILE A 24 -5.02 6.71 -6.95
N GLN A 25 -3.75 7.12 -6.87
CA GLN A 25 -2.71 6.34 -6.18
C GLN A 25 -3.06 6.13 -4.70
N ARG A 26 -3.64 7.14 -4.05
CA ARG A 26 -4.06 7.07 -2.65
C ARG A 26 -5.21 6.08 -2.44
N THR A 27 -6.10 5.89 -3.42
CA THR A 27 -7.17 4.87 -3.30
C THR A 27 -6.63 3.45 -3.43
N LEU A 28 -5.45 3.27 -4.04
CA LEU A 28 -4.77 1.98 -4.07
C LEU A 28 -4.14 1.64 -2.72
N LEU A 29 -3.80 2.64 -1.90
CA LEU A 29 -3.23 2.38 -0.58
C LEU A 29 -4.34 2.08 0.42
N PRO A 30 -4.03 1.25 1.44
CA PRO A 30 -5.00 0.96 2.46
C PRO A 30 -5.41 2.20 3.28
N SER A 31 -6.70 2.35 3.53
CA SER A 31 -7.28 3.52 4.19
C SER A 31 -7.54 3.34 5.70
N ARG A 32 -7.41 2.12 6.24
CA ARG A 32 -7.78 1.79 7.62
C ARG A 32 -6.87 0.73 8.22
N ALA A 33 -6.00 1.12 9.14
CA ALA A 33 -5.05 0.21 9.77
C ALA A 33 -5.73 -1.10 10.25
N PRO A 34 -5.02 -2.24 10.18
CA PRO A 34 -5.60 -3.53 10.55
C PRO A 34 -5.88 -3.57 12.05
N ASP A 35 -7.04 -4.10 12.42
CA ASP A 35 -7.42 -4.33 13.81
C ASP A 35 -6.72 -5.58 14.35
N LEU A 36 -5.72 -5.37 15.19
CA LEU A 36 -4.88 -6.41 15.76
C LEU A 36 -5.00 -6.36 17.28
N PRO A 37 -5.60 -7.37 17.94
CA PRO A 37 -5.82 -7.28 19.38
C PRO A 37 -4.49 -7.26 20.14
N GLY A 38 -4.29 -6.21 20.94
CA GLY A 38 -3.05 -5.96 21.68
C GLY A 38 -2.05 -5.03 20.97
N TRP A 39 -2.39 -4.51 19.79
CA TRP A 39 -1.55 -3.62 18.99
C TRP A 39 -2.29 -2.32 18.69
N ASP A 40 -1.56 -1.21 18.70
CA ASP A 40 -2.01 0.08 18.17
C ASP A 40 -1.31 0.31 16.83
N THR A 41 -2.08 0.32 15.73
CA THR A 41 -1.54 0.33 14.37
C THR A 41 -1.88 1.64 13.66
N ALA A 42 -0.87 2.23 13.01
CA ALA A 42 -1.02 3.45 12.22
C ALA A 42 -0.16 3.37 10.96
N ALA A 43 -0.61 4.03 9.89
CA ALA A 43 0.14 4.18 8.66
C ALA A 43 -0.04 5.59 8.11
N ASP A 44 1.05 6.16 7.59
CA ASP A 44 1.04 7.45 6.89
C ASP A 44 1.89 7.32 5.61
N TRP A 45 1.44 7.92 4.53
CA TRP A 45 2.13 7.88 3.24
C TRP A 45 2.30 9.29 2.68
N ARG A 46 3.56 9.65 2.47
CA ARG A 46 3.98 10.98 2.03
C ARG A 46 4.94 10.87 0.86
N SER A 47 4.42 11.01 -0.36
CA SER A 47 5.29 11.12 -1.53
C SER A 47 6.05 12.45 -1.53
N ALA A 48 7.32 12.40 -1.93
CA ALA A 48 8.16 13.59 -2.09
C ALA A 48 7.84 14.40 -3.37
N ARG A 49 6.98 13.86 -4.25
CA ARG A 49 6.34 14.58 -5.37
C ARG A 49 4.82 14.36 -5.28
N MET A 50 4.10 14.71 -6.34
CA MET A 50 2.67 14.41 -6.45
C MET A 50 2.38 12.90 -6.40
N VAL A 51 3.23 12.07 -7.04
CA VAL A 51 3.13 10.61 -7.04
C VAL A 51 4.51 9.98 -6.84
N GLY A 52 4.57 8.77 -6.27
CA GLY A 52 5.84 8.09 -5.93
C GLY A 52 5.80 6.57 -6.11
N GLY A 53 6.93 5.92 -5.95
CA GLY A 53 7.01 4.46 -5.96
C GLY A 53 6.61 3.81 -4.64
N ASP A 54 6.79 4.51 -3.52
CA ASP A 54 6.59 3.93 -2.20
C ASP A 54 5.16 3.45 -1.99
N PHE A 55 5.00 2.28 -1.38
CA PHE A 55 3.70 1.78 -0.96
C PHE A 55 3.77 0.92 0.29
N PHE A 56 2.61 0.76 0.90
CA PHE A 56 2.40 -0.21 1.96
C PHE A 56 1.08 -0.92 1.72
N ASP A 57 0.95 -2.14 2.23
CA ASP A 57 -0.29 -2.89 2.15
C ASP A 57 -0.38 -3.94 3.27
N TYR A 58 -1.59 -4.37 3.63
CA TYR A 58 -1.84 -5.41 4.63
C TYR A 58 -3.02 -6.30 4.23
N TRP A 59 -2.93 -7.58 4.57
CA TRP A 59 -3.97 -8.56 4.31
C TRP A 59 -3.86 -9.72 5.29
N TYR A 60 -4.99 -10.36 5.59
CA TYR A 60 -4.99 -11.60 6.35
C TYR A 60 -4.59 -12.75 5.44
N LEU A 61 -3.57 -13.51 5.83
CA LEU A 61 -3.09 -14.64 5.05
C LEU A 61 -4.05 -15.83 5.18
N PRO A 62 -4.31 -16.58 4.10
CA PRO A 62 -5.00 -17.86 4.22
C PRO A 62 -4.15 -18.78 5.11
N VAL A 63 -4.76 -19.36 6.14
CA VAL A 63 -4.12 -20.41 6.94
C VAL A 63 -4.29 -21.74 6.22
N PRO A 64 -3.20 -22.45 5.86
CA PRO A 64 -3.30 -23.90 5.73
C PRO A 64 -3.85 -24.43 7.06
N ARG A 65 -4.75 -25.42 6.99
CA ARG A 65 -5.30 -26.08 8.20
C ARG A 65 -4.19 -26.32 9.23
N PRO A 66 -4.48 -26.15 10.53
CA PRO A 66 -3.46 -26.04 11.56
C PRO A 66 -2.38 -27.10 11.39
N PHE A 67 -1.12 -26.64 11.39
CA PHE A 67 0.02 -27.47 11.74
C PHE A 67 -0.39 -28.23 13.01
N ASP A 68 -0.38 -29.57 12.95
CA ASP A 68 -0.87 -30.44 14.01
C ASP A 68 -0.49 -29.89 15.40
N ARG A 69 -1.48 -29.35 16.10
CA ARG A 69 -1.34 -28.77 17.43
C ARG A 69 -1.38 -29.91 18.44
N ASN A 70 -0.39 -30.79 18.43
CA ASN A 70 -0.32 -31.95 19.33
C ASN A 70 0.72 -31.86 20.46
N ASP A 71 1.49 -30.77 20.59
CA ASP A 71 2.55 -30.70 21.62
C ASP A 71 2.27 -29.76 22.81
N ASP A 72 1.08 -29.15 22.93
CA ASP A 72 0.72 -28.44 24.18
C ASP A 72 -0.79 -28.49 24.50
N PRO A 73 -1.23 -29.40 25.39
CA PRO A 73 -2.61 -29.47 25.87
C PRO A 73 -2.96 -28.40 26.92
N SER A 74 -2.01 -27.56 27.35
CA SER A 74 -2.25 -26.46 28.31
C SER A 74 -2.57 -25.11 27.66
N ALA A 75 -2.47 -25.01 26.32
CA ALA A 75 -2.86 -23.84 25.54
C ALA A 75 -4.39 -23.65 25.52
N THR A 76 -4.91 -23.16 26.65
CA THR A 76 -6.32 -22.83 26.90
C THR A 76 -6.69 -21.43 26.38
N ASP A 77 -5.89 -20.85 25.48
CA ASP A 77 -6.21 -19.57 24.85
C ASP A 77 -6.72 -19.79 23.43
N GLY A 78 -8.04 -19.98 23.34
CA GLY A 78 -8.78 -20.33 22.13
C GLY A 78 -8.96 -19.20 21.13
N PHE A 79 -7.88 -18.74 20.49
CA PHE A 79 -7.99 -18.01 19.23
C PHE A 79 -6.89 -18.48 18.27
N ALA A 80 -7.24 -19.37 17.34
CA ALA A 80 -6.49 -19.49 16.09
C ALA A 80 -6.63 -18.16 15.34
N ARG A 81 -5.76 -17.20 15.65
CA ARG A 81 -5.76 -15.88 15.00
C ARG A 81 -5.22 -16.08 13.59
N GLN A 82 -5.98 -15.63 12.59
CA GLN A 82 -5.51 -15.60 11.22
C GLN A 82 -4.27 -14.69 11.16
N PRO A 83 -3.13 -15.17 10.64
CA PRO A 83 -1.91 -14.38 10.56
C PRO A 83 -2.14 -13.18 9.63
N LEU A 84 -1.65 -12.01 10.06
CA LEU A 84 -1.64 -10.81 9.23
C LEU A 84 -0.32 -10.74 8.46
N GLY A 85 -0.41 -10.64 7.14
CA GLY A 85 0.70 -10.23 6.28
C GLY A 85 0.68 -8.71 6.08
N PHE A 86 1.85 -8.10 6.02
CA PHE A 86 2.01 -6.71 5.62
C PHE A 86 3.26 -6.56 4.75
N VAL A 87 3.26 -5.52 3.92
CA VAL A 87 4.39 -5.12 3.08
C VAL A 87 4.60 -3.62 3.18
N ILE A 88 5.87 -3.23 3.23
CA ILE A 88 6.34 -1.86 3.07
C ILE A 88 7.40 -1.91 1.98
N ALA A 89 7.26 -1.09 0.95
CA ALA A 89 8.13 -1.12 -0.21
C ALA A 89 8.49 0.29 -0.65
N ASP A 90 9.77 0.47 -0.97
CA ASP A 90 10.33 1.62 -1.67
C ASP A 90 10.60 1.17 -3.11
N VAL A 91 9.80 1.67 -4.05
CA VAL A 91 9.95 1.36 -5.47
C VAL A 91 10.68 2.52 -6.13
N SER A 92 11.52 2.18 -7.11
CA SER A 92 12.35 3.08 -7.89
C SER A 92 11.77 4.49 -8.11
N ASP A 93 12.45 5.47 -7.51
CA ASP A 93 12.35 6.90 -7.83
C ASP A 93 10.94 7.53 -7.66
N LYS A 94 10.73 8.72 -8.22
CA LYS A 94 9.53 9.55 -8.02
C LYS A 94 8.88 9.91 -9.35
N GLY A 95 7.56 10.11 -9.33
CA GLY A 95 6.80 10.52 -10.51
C GLY A 95 5.97 9.38 -11.12
N VAL A 96 5.41 9.64 -12.31
CA VAL A 96 4.39 8.78 -12.92
C VAL A 96 4.88 7.35 -13.22
N PRO A 97 6.08 7.13 -13.79
CA PRO A 97 6.56 5.76 -14.04
C PRO A 97 6.71 4.94 -12.76
N ALA A 98 7.21 5.56 -11.68
CA ALA A 98 7.34 4.94 -10.37
C ALA A 98 5.97 4.54 -9.80
N ALA A 99 4.99 5.42 -9.93
CA ALA A 99 3.61 5.18 -9.47
C ALA A 99 2.92 4.04 -10.22
N LEU A 100 3.16 3.91 -11.52
CA LEU A 100 2.62 2.80 -12.30
C LEU A 100 3.26 1.47 -11.90
N PHE A 101 4.59 1.45 -11.74
CA PHE A 101 5.29 0.25 -11.29
C PHE A 101 4.86 -0.16 -9.88
N MET A 102 4.69 0.80 -8.97
CA MET A 102 4.12 0.59 -7.64
C MET A 102 2.80 -0.17 -7.71
N ALA A 103 1.85 0.32 -8.54
CA ALA A 103 0.53 -0.28 -8.65
C ALA A 103 0.59 -1.74 -9.14
N LEU A 104 1.48 -2.03 -10.09
CA LEU A 104 1.73 -3.38 -10.59
C LEU A 104 2.36 -4.25 -9.50
N ALA A 105 3.44 -3.80 -8.87
CA ALA A 105 4.16 -4.53 -7.84
C ALA A 105 3.24 -4.88 -6.66
N ARG A 106 2.48 -3.91 -6.16
CA ARG A 106 1.50 -4.13 -5.09
C ARG A 106 0.47 -5.19 -5.47
N SER A 107 -0.06 -5.13 -6.69
CA SER A 107 -1.06 -6.09 -7.17
C SER A 107 -0.50 -7.51 -7.25
N LEU A 108 0.73 -7.66 -7.75
CA LEU A 108 1.41 -8.95 -7.84
C LEU A 108 1.74 -9.54 -6.46
N VAL A 109 2.27 -8.72 -5.55
CA VAL A 109 2.57 -9.15 -4.17
C VAL A 109 1.30 -9.63 -3.48
N ARG A 110 0.20 -8.87 -3.60
CA ARG A 110 -1.08 -9.23 -3.00
C ARG A 110 -1.65 -10.51 -3.60
N ALA A 111 -1.54 -10.73 -4.90
CA ALA A 111 -1.98 -11.97 -5.54
C ALA A 111 -1.16 -13.17 -5.04
N ALA A 112 0.17 -13.08 -5.12
CA ALA A 112 1.07 -14.15 -4.70
C ALA A 112 0.97 -14.52 -3.21
N ALA A 113 0.52 -13.59 -2.36
CA ALA A 113 0.35 -13.82 -0.94
C ALA A 113 -1.04 -14.37 -0.55
N LEU A 114 -2.01 -14.34 -1.48
CA LEU A 114 -3.36 -14.85 -1.26
C LEU A 114 -3.65 -16.15 -2.03
N ASP A 115 -2.81 -16.50 -3.00
CA ASP A 115 -2.74 -17.83 -3.62
C ASP A 115 -2.30 -18.91 -2.62
#